data_AF-A0A6J6JRE6-F1
#
_entry.id   AF-A0A6J6JRE6-F1
#
_cell.length_a   1.000
_cell.length_b   1.000
_cell.length_c   1.000
_cell.angle_alpha   90.00
_cell.angle_beta   90.00
_cell.angle_gamma   90.00
#
_symmetry.space_group_name_H-M   'P 1'
#
loop_
_entity.id
_entity.type
_entity.pdbx_description
1 polymer ?
#
loop_
_entity_poly.entity_id
_entity_poly.type
_entity_poly.pdbx_seq_one_letter_code
_entity_poly.pdbx_strand_id
1 'polypeptide(L)'
;MNRTLGRAERAAALAGDRGEVVALEGAHSDLSDADLVVNATSVGMGEPGPTDVPFDASVMHEGQLLVDIVYKPLETPLLATARAQGVSVANGVAMLAHQAAVQFELWTGVDAPIDVMLASVASQLG
;
A
#
# COMPACT_ATOMS: atom_id res chain seq x y z
N MET A 1 11.78 1.28 5.14
CA MET A 1 11.61 2.68 5.61
C MET A 1 10.63 2.74 6.78
N ASN A 2 10.85 3.60 7.79
CA ASN A 2 9.85 3.89 8.83
C ASN A 2 10.17 5.20 9.57
N ARG A 3 9.16 5.90 10.10
CA ARG A 3 9.35 7.10 10.96
C ARG A 3 10.19 6.82 12.22
N THR A 4 10.20 5.58 12.69
CA THR A 4 11.08 5.14 13.79
C THR A 4 12.10 4.15 13.27
N LEU A 5 13.38 4.53 13.24
CA LEU A 5 14.48 3.73 12.70
C LEU A 5 14.50 2.29 13.24
N GLY A 6 14.44 2.12 14.57
CA GLY A 6 14.46 0.79 15.18
C GLY A 6 13.30 -0.12 14.78
N ARG A 7 12.18 0.42 14.28
CA ARG A 7 11.10 -0.40 13.70
C ARG A 7 11.46 -0.89 12.29
N ALA A 8 12.10 -0.03 11.49
CA ALA A 8 12.59 -0.41 10.17
C ALA A 8 13.69 -1.48 10.27
N GLU A 9 14.64 -1.34 11.19
CA GLU A 9 15.70 -2.33 11.42
C GLU A 9 15.15 -3.71 11.79
N ARG A 10 14.15 -3.76 12.67
CA ARG A 10 13.47 -5.02 12.99
C ARG A 10 12.76 -5.64 11.80
N ALA A 11 12.11 -4.83 10.97
CA ALA A 11 11.44 -5.32 9.77
C ALA A 11 12.45 -5.83 8.73
N ALA A 12 13.55 -5.10 8.51
CA ALA A 12 14.63 -5.51 7.61
C ALA A 12 15.26 -6.84 8.08
N ALA A 13 15.45 -7.02 9.39
CA ALA A 13 15.97 -8.28 9.94
C ALA A 13 15.09 -9.49 9.63
N LEU A 14 13.76 -9.33 9.51
CA LEU A 14 12.85 -10.41 9.09
C LEU A 14 13.07 -10.85 7.64
N ALA A 15 13.61 -9.95 6.81
CA ALA A 15 13.93 -10.22 5.41
C ALA A 15 15.36 -10.76 5.20
N GLY A 16 16.16 -10.86 6.27
CA GLY A 16 17.52 -11.39 6.21
C GLY A 16 18.46 -10.52 5.37
N ASP A 17 19.23 -11.17 4.49
CA ASP A 17 20.19 -10.54 3.57
C ASP A 17 19.54 -9.68 2.48
N ARG A 18 18.22 -9.79 2.29
CA ARG A 18 17.44 -8.97 1.35
C ARG A 18 16.84 -7.71 2.00
N GLY A 19 16.96 -7.57 3.32
CA GLY A 19 16.39 -6.46 4.06
C GLY A 19 17.34 -5.29 4.18
N GLU A 20 16.93 -4.12 3.68
CA GLU A 20 17.67 -2.88 3.85
C GLU A 20 16.80 -1.79 4.48
N VAL A 21 17.44 -0.93 5.28
CA VAL A 21 16.78 0.23 5.88
C VAL A 21 17.20 1.49 5.15
N VAL A 22 16.27 2.02 4.37
CA VAL A 22 16.37 3.35 3.76
C VAL A 22 15.76 4.40 4.71
N ALA A 23 16.47 5.53 4.86
CA ALA A 23 16.00 6.69 5.61
C ALA A 23 14.81 7.33 4.91
N LEU A 24 13.84 7.88 5.65
CA LEU A 24 12.68 8.52 5.01
C LEU A 24 13.07 9.84 4.33
N GLU A 25 13.97 10.58 4.96
CA GLU A 25 14.51 11.82 4.42
C GLU A 25 15.53 11.51 3.33
N GLY A 26 15.32 12.06 2.13
CA GLY A 26 16.23 11.89 1.00
C GLY A 26 16.04 10.61 0.17
N ALA A 27 15.02 9.80 0.44
CA ALA A 27 14.75 8.51 -0.22
C ALA A 27 14.34 8.58 -1.72
N HIS A 28 14.57 9.71 -2.38
CA HIS A 28 14.07 9.93 -3.73
C HIS A 28 14.65 8.93 -4.73
N SER A 29 15.94 8.61 -4.63
CA SER A 29 16.58 7.60 -5.48
C SER A 29 16.05 6.19 -5.22
N ASP A 30 15.86 5.83 -3.95
CA ASP A 30 15.34 4.50 -3.61
C ASP A 30 13.90 4.31 -4.09
N LEU A 31 13.09 5.37 -4.03
CA LEU A 31 11.73 5.39 -4.56
C LEU A 31 11.71 5.37 -6.09
N SER A 32 12.64 6.07 -6.75
CA SER A 32 12.73 6.05 -8.22
C SER A 32 13.29 4.73 -8.75
N ASP A 33 14.14 4.03 -8.01
CA ASP A 33 14.79 2.81 -8.50
C ASP A 33 13.97 1.54 -8.21
N ALA A 34 12.91 1.63 -7.40
CA ALA A 34 12.07 0.49 -7.04
C ALA A 34 11.03 0.15 -8.12
N ASP A 35 10.85 -1.13 -8.46
CA ASP A 35 9.76 -1.55 -9.35
C ASP A 35 8.37 -1.45 -8.68
N LEU A 36 8.34 -1.67 -7.36
CA LEU A 36 7.13 -1.70 -6.52
C LEU A 36 7.35 -0.90 -5.24
N VAL A 37 6.45 0.04 -4.98
CA VAL A 37 6.38 0.78 -3.72
C VAL A 37 5.07 0.45 -3.01
N VAL A 38 5.15 0.13 -1.71
CA VAL A 38 3.98 -0.19 -0.89
C VAL A 38 3.86 0.78 0.29
N ASN A 39 2.80 1.58 0.33
CA ASN A 39 2.43 2.28 1.57
C ASN A 39 1.75 1.29 2.51
N ALA A 40 2.46 0.90 3.57
CA ALA A 40 1.94 0.07 4.65
C ALA A 40 1.63 0.87 5.93
N THR A 41 1.43 2.19 5.81
CA THR A 41 1.06 3.07 6.92
C THR A 41 -0.42 3.46 6.86
N SER A 42 -0.92 4.10 7.91
CA SER A 42 -2.29 4.67 7.94
C SER A 42 -2.36 6.12 7.44
N VAL A 43 -1.25 6.69 6.92
CA VAL A 43 -1.24 8.06 6.38
C VAL A 43 -2.09 8.08 5.12
N GLY A 44 -2.98 9.06 5.01
CA GLY A 44 -3.95 9.15 3.92
C GLY A 44 -5.30 8.47 4.20
N MET A 45 -5.49 7.83 5.37
CA MET A 45 -6.75 7.17 5.74
C MET A 45 -7.78 8.15 6.34
N GLY A 46 -9.06 7.96 6.03
CA GLY A 46 -10.17 8.76 6.56
C GLY A 46 -10.54 9.94 5.67
N GLU A 47 -10.35 11.15 6.18
CA GLU A 47 -10.58 12.42 5.45
C GLU A 47 -9.23 13.15 5.25
N PRO A 48 -8.36 12.65 4.36
CA PRO A 48 -7.00 13.19 4.23
C PRO A 48 -6.99 14.54 3.50
N GLY A 49 -6.12 15.44 3.96
CA GLY A 49 -5.74 16.63 3.22
C GLY A 49 -4.71 16.32 2.12
N PRO A 50 -4.44 17.27 1.20
CA PRO A 50 -3.50 17.06 0.09
C PRO A 50 -2.06 16.71 0.52
N THR A 51 -1.67 17.10 1.73
CA THR A 51 -0.33 16.86 2.29
C THR A 51 -0.23 15.61 3.14
N ASP A 52 -1.33 14.87 3.35
CA ASP A 52 -1.35 13.64 4.14
C ASP A 52 -0.83 12.46 3.32
N VAL A 53 0.46 12.53 2.96
CA VAL A 53 1.19 11.51 2.22
C VAL A 53 2.41 11.01 3.02
N PRO A 54 2.73 9.72 2.99
CA PRO A 54 3.87 9.17 3.72
C PRO A 54 5.24 9.53 3.09
N PHE A 55 5.26 9.85 1.80
CA PHE A 55 6.42 10.27 1.03
C PHE A 55 5.95 11.07 -0.20
N ASP A 56 6.87 11.79 -0.84
CA ASP A 56 6.59 12.50 -2.08
C ASP A 56 6.52 11.52 -3.24
N ALA A 57 5.32 11.23 -3.74
CA ALA A 57 5.14 10.37 -4.90
C ALA A 57 5.61 11.02 -6.21
N SER A 58 5.97 12.31 -6.21
CA SER A 58 6.34 13.03 -7.43
C SER A 58 7.66 12.57 -8.08
N VAL A 59 8.43 11.75 -7.38
CA VAL A 59 9.67 11.16 -7.90
C VAL A 59 9.45 9.80 -8.56
N MET A 60 8.22 9.30 -8.54
CA MET A 60 7.87 8.06 -9.22
C MET A 60 7.69 8.31 -10.73
N HIS A 61 7.71 7.24 -11.52
CA HIS A 61 7.66 7.30 -12.97
C HIS A 61 6.88 6.12 -13.58
N GLU A 62 6.50 6.28 -14.85
CA GLU A 62 5.84 5.22 -15.62
C GLU A 62 6.68 3.94 -15.64
N GLY A 63 6.03 2.79 -15.45
CA GLY A 63 6.68 1.48 -15.32
C GLY A 63 6.72 0.97 -13.88
N GLN A 64 6.59 1.84 -12.88
CA GLN A 64 6.46 1.45 -11.48
C GLN A 64 5.02 1.09 -11.11
N LEU A 65 4.88 0.33 -10.01
CA LEU A 65 3.62 0.05 -9.34
C LEU A 65 3.62 0.65 -7.92
N LEU A 66 2.60 1.44 -7.61
CA LEU A 66 2.31 1.89 -6.25
C LEU A 66 1.11 1.12 -5.68
N VAL A 67 1.30 0.49 -4.53
CA VAL A 67 0.22 -0.13 -3.75
C VAL A 67 0.04 0.64 -2.45
N ASP A 68 -1.18 1.05 -2.14
CA ASP A 68 -1.54 1.65 -0.85
C ASP A 68 -2.48 0.71 -0.10
N ILE A 69 -2.12 0.26 1.10
CA ILE A 69 -2.99 -0.63 1.88
C ILE A 69 -4.23 0.10 2.43
N VAL A 70 -4.25 1.43 2.34
CA VAL A 70 -5.45 2.23 2.65
C VAL A 70 -6.53 1.92 1.61
N TYR A 71 -7.73 1.60 2.10
CA TYR A 71 -8.93 1.35 1.28
C TYR A 71 -10.05 2.36 1.55
N LYS A 72 -9.86 3.30 2.48
CA LYS A 72 -10.80 4.40 2.75
C LYS A 72 -10.02 5.70 3.02
N PRO A 73 -10.03 6.67 2.08
CA PRO A 73 -10.73 6.66 0.79
C PRO A 73 -10.14 5.65 -0.21
N LEU A 74 -10.88 5.33 -1.29
CA LEU A 74 -10.41 4.45 -2.37
C LEU A 74 -9.27 5.05 -3.19
N GLU A 75 -9.20 6.38 -3.22
CA GLU A 75 -8.15 7.17 -3.84
C GLU A 75 -7.57 8.11 -2.78
N THR A 76 -6.37 7.79 -2.29
CA THR A 76 -5.61 8.64 -1.36
C THR A 76 -4.86 9.73 -2.12
N PRO A 77 -4.41 10.82 -1.47
CA PRO A 77 -3.57 11.83 -2.11
C PRO A 77 -2.29 11.24 -2.73
N LEU A 78 -1.75 10.18 -2.11
CA LEU A 78 -0.60 9.45 -2.62
C LEU A 78 -0.91 8.76 -3.96
N LEU A 79 -2.01 7.99 -4.01
CA LEU A 79 -2.46 7.32 -5.23
C LEU A 79 -2.82 8.32 -6.33
N ALA A 80 -3.49 9.43 -5.98
CA ALA A 80 -3.84 10.48 -6.93
C ALA A 80 -2.59 11.12 -7.56
N THR A 81 -1.58 11.44 -6.74
CA THR A 81 -0.32 12.02 -7.20
C THR A 81 0.43 11.07 -8.13
N ALA A 82 0.62 9.81 -7.72
CA ALA A 82 1.30 8.81 -8.53
C ALA A 82 0.58 8.54 -9.86
N ARG A 83 -0.76 8.44 -9.83
CA ARG A 83 -1.57 8.26 -11.05
C ARG A 83 -1.41 9.43 -12.01
N ALA A 84 -1.31 10.67 -11.51
CA ALA A 84 -1.06 11.85 -12.34
C ALA A 84 0.30 11.80 -13.06
N GLN A 85 1.24 10.96 -12.60
CA GLN A 85 2.54 10.72 -13.23
C GLN A 85 2.57 9.50 -14.16
N GLY A 86 1.43 8.85 -14.39
CA GLY A 86 1.37 7.63 -15.21
C GLY A 86 1.82 6.36 -14.48
N VAL A 87 2.02 6.42 -13.15
CA VAL A 87 2.33 5.25 -12.34
C VAL A 87 1.10 4.34 -12.27
N SER A 88 1.31 3.03 -12.37
CA SER A 88 0.24 2.08 -12.12
C SER A 88 -0.06 2.04 -10.63
N VAL A 89 -1.34 2.11 -10.23
CA VAL A 89 -1.70 2.21 -8.81
C VAL A 89 -2.75 1.17 -8.41
N ALA A 90 -2.65 0.67 -7.17
CA ALA A 90 -3.64 -0.20 -6.55
C ALA A 90 -3.92 0.23 -5.10
N ASN A 91 -5.19 0.18 -4.69
CA ASN A 91 -5.61 0.49 -3.33
C ASN A 91 -5.76 -0.79 -2.46
N GLY A 92 -6.12 -0.62 -1.20
CA GLY A 92 -6.15 -1.70 -0.22
C GLY A 92 -7.31 -2.68 -0.36
N VAL A 93 -8.26 -2.47 -1.28
CA VAL A 93 -9.50 -3.28 -1.38
C VAL A 93 -9.20 -4.74 -1.68
N ALA A 94 -8.31 -5.00 -2.64
CA ALA A 94 -7.94 -6.37 -2.99
C ALA A 94 -7.30 -7.08 -1.79
N MET A 95 -6.37 -6.42 -1.10
CA MET A 95 -5.75 -6.97 0.11
C MET A 95 -6.80 -7.26 1.19
N LEU A 96 -7.73 -6.33 1.44
CA LEU A 96 -8.81 -6.48 2.42
C LEU A 96 -9.70 -7.69 2.11
N ALA A 97 -10.07 -7.91 0.85
CA ALA A 97 -10.91 -9.05 0.46
C ALA A 97 -10.15 -10.37 0.51
N HIS A 98 -8.93 -10.44 -0.04
CA HIS A 98 -8.15 -11.68 -0.09
C HIS A 98 -7.73 -12.18 1.30
N GLN A 99 -7.35 -11.28 2.22
CA GLN A 99 -7.04 -11.70 3.59
C GLN A 99 -8.27 -12.26 4.32
N ALA A 100 -9.46 -11.74 4.04
CA ALA A 100 -10.71 -12.24 4.61
C ALA A 100 -11.11 -13.58 3.99
N ALA A 101 -10.85 -13.77 2.69
CA ALA A 101 -11.08 -15.03 1.99
C ALA A 101 -10.25 -16.17 2.60
N VAL A 102 -8.95 -15.93 2.83
CA VAL A 102 -8.07 -16.89 3.50
C VAL A 102 -8.58 -17.23 4.91
N GLN A 103 -9.03 -16.25 5.68
CA GLN A 103 -9.61 -16.51 7.01
C GLN A 103 -10.90 -17.34 6.93
N PHE A 104 -11.78 -17.03 5.99
CA PHE A 104 -13.03 -17.76 5.77
C PHE A 104 -12.75 -19.23 5.44
N GLU A 105 -11.81 -19.50 4.53
CA GLU A 105 -11.40 -20.85 4.15
C GLU A 105 -10.81 -21.61 5.34
N LEU A 106 -9.93 -20.97 6.12
CA LEU A 106 -9.31 -21.58 7.31
C LEU A 106 -10.34 -21.95 8.39
N TRP A 107 -11.38 -21.14 8.57
CA TRP A 107 -12.39 -21.39 9.61
C TRP A 107 -13.47 -22.38 9.19
N THR A 108 -13.86 -22.34 7.92
CA THR A 108 -15.02 -23.09 7.43
C THR A 108 -14.64 -24.36 6.68
N GLY A 109 -13.41 -24.44 6.15
CA GLY A 109 -13.00 -25.48 5.21
C GLY A 109 -13.69 -25.39 3.84
N VAL A 110 -14.34 -24.26 3.53
CA VAL A 110 -15.05 -24.01 2.27
C VAL A 110 -14.35 -22.90 1.50
N ASP A 111 -14.22 -23.08 0.18
CA ASP A 111 -13.65 -22.07 -0.72
C ASP A 111 -14.37 -20.72 -0.56
N ALA A 112 -13.60 -19.65 -0.41
CA ALA A 112 -14.18 -18.33 -0.24
C ALA A 112 -14.77 -17.80 -1.56
N PRO A 113 -15.99 -17.23 -1.55
CA PRO A 113 -16.58 -16.62 -2.72
C PRO A 113 -15.97 -15.22 -2.98
N ILE A 114 -14.69 -15.18 -3.37
CA ILE A 114 -13.90 -13.93 -3.45
C ILE A 114 -14.55 -12.85 -4.33
N ASP A 115 -15.17 -13.22 -5.44
CA ASP A 115 -15.85 -12.27 -6.32
C ASP A 115 -17.02 -11.58 -5.62
N VAL A 116 -17.78 -12.33 -4.81
CA VAL A 116 -18.88 -11.79 -3.99
C VAL A 116 -18.33 -10.88 -2.89
N MET A 117 -17.21 -11.25 -2.28
CA MET A 117 -16.56 -10.45 -1.23
C MET A 117 -16.06 -9.11 -1.79
N LEU A 118 -15.40 -9.13 -2.95
CA LEU A 118 -14.93 -7.93 -3.65
C LEU A 118 -16.09 -7.02 -4.05
N ALA A 119 -17.14 -7.58 -4.66
CA ALA A 119 -18.34 -6.81 -5.02
C ALA A 119 -19.02 -6.17 -3.80
N SER A 120 -19.06 -6.91 -2.68
CA SER A 120 -19.63 -6.41 -1.42
C SER A 120 -18.84 -5.23 -0.87
N VAL A 121 -17.51 -5.33 -0.84
CA VAL A 121 -16.63 -4.22 -0.40
C VAL A 121 -16.80 -3.00 -1.31
N ALA A 122 -16.83 -3.19 -2.63
CA ALA A 122 -17.02 -2.09 -3.58
C ALA A 122 -18.34 -1.33 -3.32
N SER A 123 -19.44 -2.03 -3.03
CA SER A 123 -20.74 -1.40 -2.73
C SER A 123 -20.80 -0.63 -1.40
N GLN A 124 -19.86 -0.85 -0.49
CA GLN A 124 -19.81 -0.22 0.83
C GLN A 124 -18.84 0.97 0.87
N LEU A 125 -17.90 1.04 -0.07
CA LEU A 125 -16.84 2.04 -0.13
C LEU A 125 -16.99 3.05 -1.27
N GLY A 126 -17.89 2.80 -2.23
CA GLY A 126 -18.34 3.76 -3.23
C GLY A 126 -19.53 4.59 -2.73
#